data_AF-E4Y3L4-F1
#
_entry.id   AF-E4Y3L4-F1
#
_cell.length_a   1.000
_cell.length_b   1.000
_cell.length_c   1.000
_cell.angle_alpha   90.00
_cell.angle_beta   90.00
_cell.angle_gamma   90.00
#
_symmetry.space_group_name_H-M   'P 1'
#
loop_
_entity.id
_entity.type
_entity.pdbx_description
1 polymer ?
#
loop_
_entity_poly.entity_id
_entity_poly.type
_entity_poly.pdbx_seq_one_letter_code
_entity_poly.pdbx_strand_id
1 'polypeptide(L)'
;MRARCVEKKIFARVSFIMKFFDIITATALVRFTRKNSLITFLYAYPFYMLATCSNGLMLMFAEQRVADGYILPALMGVNLATLLAHHGVYLSSQGFFYYIADENMGGVYMTLLNSLFNFGTMWVDTAALKTIGVMDRDLELDEDYCKRYQNGTDIYDPTETPFTGWDSFYYMCMFSIVAGSIWYAVFFKKIKQLQKTPVEEFRLTKNKKLLTDEK
;
A
#
# COMPACT_ATOMS: atom_id res chain seq x y z
N MET A 1 5.42 -20.39 -8.60
CA MET A 1 6.21 -19.71 -7.54
C MET A 1 7.69 -20.02 -7.70
N ARG A 2 8.49 -19.19 -8.38
CA ARG A 2 9.96 -19.40 -8.49
C ARG A 2 10.60 -19.67 -7.13
N ALA A 3 11.58 -20.57 -7.10
CA ALA A 3 12.46 -20.74 -5.95
C ALA A 3 13.11 -19.37 -5.64
N ARG A 4 12.84 -18.81 -4.45
CA ARG A 4 13.47 -17.55 -4.04
C ARG A 4 14.87 -17.87 -3.54
N CYS A 5 15.88 -17.43 -4.28
CA CYS A 5 17.29 -17.69 -3.98
C CYS A 5 17.85 -16.86 -2.80
N VAL A 6 16.99 -16.21 -2.01
CA VAL A 6 17.37 -15.35 -0.88
C VAL A 6 16.96 -16.02 0.43
N GLU A 7 17.92 -16.13 1.37
CA GLU A 7 17.70 -16.76 2.66
C GLU A 7 16.58 -16.05 3.46
N LYS A 8 15.60 -16.80 3.96
CA LYS A 8 14.45 -16.26 4.73
C LYS A 8 14.89 -15.41 5.94
N LYS A 9 16.06 -15.69 6.51
CA LYS A 9 16.66 -14.96 7.63
C LYS A 9 17.01 -13.50 7.28
N ILE A 10 17.42 -13.23 6.04
CA ILE A 10 17.77 -11.89 5.58
C ILE A 10 16.50 -11.04 5.53
N PHE A 11 15.41 -11.56 4.95
CA PHE A 11 14.11 -10.89 4.96
C PHE A 11 13.59 -10.61 6.37
N ALA A 12 13.74 -11.56 7.29
CA ALA A 12 13.31 -11.38 8.67
C ALA A 12 14.06 -10.23 9.38
N ARG A 13 15.39 -10.12 9.19
CA ARG A 13 16.19 -9.03 9.75
C ARG A 13 15.82 -7.66 9.16
N VAL A 14 15.65 -7.59 7.84
CA VAL A 14 15.23 -6.35 7.16
C VAL A 14 13.84 -5.92 7.62
N SER A 15 12.89 -6.86 7.71
CA SER A 15 11.54 -6.58 8.18
C SER A 15 11.53 -6.08 9.63
N PHE A 16 12.35 -6.66 10.51
CA PHE A 16 12.47 -6.19 11.89
C PHE A 16 12.99 -4.75 11.98
N ILE A 17 14.04 -4.41 11.22
CA ILE A 17 14.60 -3.05 11.19
C ILE A 17 13.57 -2.04 10.65
N MET A 18 12.85 -2.40 9.58
CA MET A 18 11.81 -1.56 8.98
C MET A 18 10.70 -1.16 9.98
N LYS A 19 10.35 -2.05 10.92
CA LYS A 19 9.34 -1.76 11.96
C LYS A 19 9.71 -0.62 12.91
N PHE A 20 11.00 -0.37 13.14
CA PHE A 20 11.40 0.80 13.95
C PHE A 20 11.19 2.09 13.17
N PHE A 21 11.50 2.07 11.87
CA PHE A 21 11.22 3.20 10.98
C PHE A 21 9.72 3.46 10.86
N ASP A 22 8.87 2.43 10.87
CA ASP A 22 7.41 2.59 10.92
C ASP A 22 6.96 3.48 12.07
N ILE A 23 7.41 3.20 13.29
CA ILE A 23 6.98 3.93 14.49
C ILE A 23 7.44 5.39 14.43
N ILE A 24 8.69 5.61 14.02
CA ILE A 24 9.28 6.96 13.93
C ILE A 24 8.56 7.79 12.88
N THR A 25 8.38 7.23 11.68
CA THR A 25 7.76 7.94 10.55
C THR A 25 6.29 8.24 10.83
N ALA A 26 5.54 7.30 11.40
CA ALA A 26 4.16 7.55 11.81
C ALA A 26 4.06 8.69 12.83
N THR A 27 4.93 8.69 13.86
CA THR A 27 4.94 9.74 14.90
C THR A 27 5.26 11.11 14.31
N ALA A 28 6.20 11.18 13.37
CA ALA A 28 6.54 12.43 12.68
C ALA A 28 5.38 12.94 11.81
N LEU A 29 4.72 12.05 11.06
CA LEU A 29 3.64 12.38 10.13
C LEU A 29 2.34 12.81 10.84
N VAL A 30 2.06 12.31 12.05
CA VAL A 30 0.85 12.69 12.82
C VAL A 30 0.76 14.21 13.04
N ARG A 31 1.89 14.90 13.22
CA ARG A 31 1.89 16.36 13.39
C ARG A 31 1.42 17.09 12.13
N PHE A 32 1.69 16.54 10.95
CA PHE A 32 1.34 17.14 9.66
C PHE A 32 -0.09 16.82 9.21
N THR A 33 -0.66 15.68 9.62
CA THR A 33 -2.00 15.26 9.20
C THR A 33 -3.15 15.92 10.00
N ARG A 34 -2.87 16.55 11.15
CA ARG A 34 -3.88 16.97 12.13
C ARG A 34 -4.86 18.07 11.67
N LYS A 35 -4.44 19.03 10.83
CA LYS A 35 -5.29 20.19 10.47
C LYS A 35 -6.08 20.01 9.18
N ASN A 36 -5.49 19.35 8.17
CA ASN A 36 -6.05 19.24 6.82
C ASN A 36 -5.98 17.80 6.31
N SER A 37 -6.57 16.87 7.07
CA SER A 37 -6.42 15.42 6.89
C SER A 37 -6.69 14.96 5.44
N LEU A 38 -7.82 15.32 4.82
CA LEU A 38 -8.13 14.89 3.44
C LEU A 38 -7.30 15.58 2.37
N ILE A 39 -6.79 16.79 2.61
CA ILE A 39 -5.88 17.45 1.65
C ILE A 39 -4.52 16.75 1.69
N THR A 40 -4.03 16.40 2.88
CA THR A 40 -2.80 15.62 3.02
C THR A 40 -2.94 14.24 2.37
N PHE A 41 -4.10 13.59 2.52
CA PHE A 41 -4.43 12.36 1.77
C PHE A 41 -4.29 12.56 0.26
N LEU A 42 -4.85 13.65 -0.27
CA LEU A 42 -4.89 13.93 -1.71
C LEU A 42 -3.51 14.16 -2.33
N TYR A 43 -2.59 14.76 -1.58
CA TYR A 43 -1.19 14.96 -2.01
C TYR A 43 -0.32 13.72 -1.77
N ALA A 44 -0.56 12.98 -0.69
CA ALA A 44 0.19 11.77 -0.37
C ALA A 44 -0.15 10.60 -1.33
N TYR A 45 -1.40 10.53 -1.81
CA TYR A 45 -1.87 9.46 -2.68
C TYR A 45 -1.08 9.29 -4.00
N PRO A 46 -0.85 10.34 -4.82
CA PRO A 46 -0.06 10.19 -6.04
C PRO A 46 1.40 9.81 -5.74
N PHE A 47 1.97 10.34 -4.66
CA PHE A 47 3.32 9.94 -4.22
C PHE A 47 3.37 8.46 -3.81
N TYR A 48 2.34 7.97 -3.11
CA TYR A 48 2.20 6.56 -2.77
C TYR A 48 2.04 5.66 -3.99
N MET A 49 1.24 6.08 -4.98
CA MET A 49 1.13 5.35 -6.24
C MET A 49 2.46 5.27 -6.97
N LEU A 50 3.18 6.39 -7.12
CA LEU A 50 4.49 6.39 -7.79
C LEU A 50 5.53 5.53 -7.05
N ALA A 51 5.56 5.61 -5.71
CA ALA A 51 6.47 4.81 -4.90
C ALA A 51 6.17 3.30 -5.02
N THR A 52 4.89 2.90 -4.99
CA THR A 52 4.50 1.49 -5.17
C THR A 52 4.80 0.98 -6.60
N CYS A 53 4.61 1.81 -7.63
CA CYS A 53 5.02 1.49 -9.00
C CYS A 53 6.53 1.24 -9.09
N SER A 54 7.32 2.11 -8.45
CA SER A 54 8.79 1.98 -8.45
C SER A 54 9.23 0.67 -7.80
N ASN A 55 8.52 0.20 -6.77
CA ASN A 55 8.78 -1.09 -6.13
C ASN A 55 8.47 -2.26 -7.09
N GLY A 56 7.38 -2.18 -7.86
CA GLY A 56 7.05 -3.16 -8.89
C GLY A 56 8.09 -3.24 -10.01
N LEU A 57 8.55 -2.08 -10.50
CA LEU A 57 9.66 -2.00 -11.47
C LEU A 57 10.96 -2.55 -10.89
N MET A 58 11.23 -2.31 -9.61
CA MET A 58 12.43 -2.82 -8.97
C MET A 58 12.45 -4.36 -8.89
N LEU A 59 11.27 -4.98 -8.69
CA LEU A 59 11.13 -6.43 -8.70
C LEU A 59 11.42 -7.04 -10.08
N MET A 60 11.12 -6.30 -11.17
CA MET A 60 11.47 -6.72 -12.54
C MET A 60 12.97 -6.85 -12.76
N PHE A 61 13.75 -5.94 -12.18
CA PHE A 61 15.21 -5.97 -12.27
C PHE A 61 15.87 -6.65 -11.08
N ALA A 62 15.10 -7.31 -10.21
CA ALA A 62 15.64 -7.87 -8.97
C ALA A 62 16.71 -8.93 -9.26
N GLU A 63 16.49 -9.83 -10.20
CA GLU A 63 17.45 -10.92 -10.50
C GLU A 63 18.79 -10.38 -10.98
N GLN A 64 18.77 -9.38 -11.88
CA GLN A 64 19.97 -8.69 -12.35
C GLN A 64 20.69 -7.94 -11.20
N ARG A 65 19.93 -7.29 -10.31
CA ARG A 65 20.50 -6.52 -9.19
C ARG A 65 21.01 -7.39 -8.04
N VAL A 66 20.50 -8.62 -7.89
CA VAL A 66 21.05 -9.62 -6.96
C VAL A 66 22.47 -9.98 -7.38
N ALA A 67 22.71 -10.16 -8.69
CA ALA A 67 24.04 -10.48 -9.22
C ALA A 67 25.06 -9.35 -8.97
N ASP A 68 24.62 -8.08 -9.00
CA ASP A 68 25.46 -6.91 -8.78
C ASP A 68 25.78 -6.62 -7.30
N GLY A 69 25.13 -7.30 -6.33
CA GLY A 69 25.35 -7.09 -4.89
C GLY A 69 24.77 -5.80 -4.29
N TYR A 70 24.25 -4.88 -5.10
CA TYR A 70 23.68 -3.59 -4.67
C TYR A 70 22.17 -3.62 -4.39
N ILE A 71 21.51 -4.78 -4.43
CA ILE A 71 20.05 -4.85 -4.33
C ILE A 71 19.48 -4.43 -2.97
N LEU A 72 20.18 -4.76 -1.88
CA LEU A 72 19.71 -4.52 -0.51
C LEU A 72 19.52 -3.03 -0.18
N PRO A 73 20.51 -2.14 -0.38
CA PRO A 73 20.34 -0.72 -0.05
C PRO A 73 19.31 -0.03 -0.96
N ALA A 74 19.26 -0.37 -2.25
CA ALA A 74 18.29 0.19 -3.18
C ALA A 74 16.85 -0.25 -2.82
N LEU A 75 16.68 -1.51 -2.42
CA LEU A 75 15.38 -2.05 -2.01
C LEU A 75 14.91 -1.41 -0.71
N MET A 76 15.83 -1.21 0.25
CA MET A 76 15.52 -0.47 1.48
C MET A 76 15.09 0.97 1.20
N GLY A 77 15.79 1.69 0.32
CA GLY A 77 15.45 3.08 -0.01
C GLY A 77 14.05 3.24 -0.62
N VAL A 78 13.72 2.41 -1.61
CA VAL A 78 12.40 2.42 -2.27
C VAL A 78 11.29 2.01 -1.30
N ASN A 79 11.53 1.00 -0.46
CA ASN A 79 10.56 0.57 0.54
C ASN A 79 10.33 1.66 1.61
N LEU A 80 11.36 2.36 2.06
CA LEU A 80 11.22 3.50 2.97
C LEU A 80 10.38 4.63 2.37
N ALA A 81 10.59 4.97 1.09
CA ALA A 81 9.77 5.98 0.40
C ALA A 81 8.30 5.55 0.30
N THR A 82 8.06 4.29 -0.03
CA THR A 82 6.71 3.70 -0.10
C THR A 82 6.04 3.71 1.27
N LEU A 83 6.81 3.38 2.33
CA LEU A 83 6.37 3.37 3.72
C LEU A 83 5.90 4.75 4.19
N LEU A 84 6.71 5.78 3.94
CA LEU A 84 6.38 7.17 4.27
C LEU A 84 5.06 7.61 3.61
N ALA A 85 4.92 7.30 2.32
CA ALA A 85 3.74 7.65 1.55
C ALA A 85 2.49 6.91 2.07
N HIS A 86 2.64 5.61 2.37
CA HIS A 86 1.58 4.78 2.93
C HIS A 86 1.08 5.32 4.27
N HIS A 87 1.99 5.62 5.20
CA HIS A 87 1.64 6.21 6.50
C HIS A 87 0.94 7.55 6.33
N GLY A 88 1.37 8.37 5.37
CA GLY A 88 0.71 9.63 5.05
C GLY A 88 -0.76 9.44 4.66
N VAL A 89 -1.05 8.49 3.77
CA VAL A 89 -2.42 8.16 3.32
C VAL A 89 -3.24 7.57 4.47
N TYR A 90 -2.68 6.62 5.22
CA TYR A 90 -3.35 5.94 6.31
C TYR A 90 -3.71 6.89 7.45
N LEU A 91 -2.74 7.65 7.97
CA LEU A 91 -2.95 8.60 9.06
C LEU A 91 -3.90 9.74 8.66
N SER A 92 -3.87 10.14 7.39
CA SER A 92 -4.81 11.14 6.87
C SER A 92 -6.26 10.62 6.81
N SER A 93 -6.45 9.33 6.52
CA SER A 93 -7.78 8.71 6.54
C SER A 93 -8.30 8.61 7.98
N GLN A 94 -7.44 8.14 8.89
CA GLN A 94 -7.76 8.01 10.31
C GLN A 94 -8.04 9.35 10.99
N GLY A 95 -7.27 10.39 10.66
CA GLY A 95 -7.50 11.74 11.14
C GLY A 95 -8.85 12.31 10.71
N PHE A 96 -9.33 11.94 9.51
CA PHE A 96 -10.66 12.33 9.07
C PHE A 96 -11.77 11.57 9.79
N PHE A 97 -11.60 10.26 10.01
CA PHE A 97 -12.58 9.47 10.78
C PHE A 97 -12.76 10.02 12.20
N TYR A 98 -11.67 10.44 12.83
CA TYR A 98 -11.71 11.12 14.12
C TYR A 98 -12.43 12.49 14.04
N TYR A 99 -12.20 13.25 12.97
CA TYR A 99 -12.83 14.55 12.77
C TYR A 99 -14.35 14.46 12.61
N ILE A 100 -14.84 13.48 11.84
CA ILE A 100 -16.29 13.29 11.61
C ILE A 100 -17.00 12.55 12.74
N ALA A 101 -16.27 11.87 13.62
CA ALA A 101 -16.86 11.19 14.76
C ALA A 101 -17.62 12.18 15.67
N ASP A 102 -18.88 11.86 15.97
CA ASP A 102 -19.73 12.61 16.89
C ASP A 102 -19.27 12.40 18.34
N GLU A 103 -19.45 13.37 19.21
CA GLU A 103 -19.13 13.23 20.64
C GLU A 103 -20.05 12.21 21.34
N ASN A 104 -21.30 12.04 20.86
CA ASN A 104 -22.27 11.13 21.49
C ASN A 104 -22.14 9.67 21.02
N MET A 105 -21.66 9.42 19.79
CA MET A 105 -21.53 8.08 19.19
C MET A 105 -20.16 7.83 18.53
N GLY A 106 -19.16 8.61 18.90
CA GLY A 106 -17.87 8.65 18.19
C GLY A 106 -17.14 7.32 18.17
N GLY A 107 -17.21 6.55 19.26
CA GLY A 107 -16.61 5.22 19.33
C GLY A 107 -17.20 4.23 18.32
N VAL A 108 -18.52 4.29 18.10
CA VAL A 108 -19.23 3.41 17.15
C VAL A 108 -18.90 3.83 15.71
N TYR A 109 -18.97 5.12 15.39
CA TYR A 109 -18.63 5.62 14.06
C TYR A 109 -17.17 5.35 13.69
N MET A 110 -16.24 5.60 14.62
CA MET A 110 -14.83 5.34 14.41
C MET A 110 -14.56 3.85 14.18
N THR A 111 -15.19 2.97 14.95
CA THR A 111 -15.05 1.52 14.78
C THR A 111 -15.60 1.07 13.44
N LEU A 112 -16.81 1.52 13.06
CA LEU A 112 -17.44 1.17 11.79
C LEU A 112 -16.57 1.59 10.59
N LEU A 113 -16.09 2.83 10.59
CA LEU A 113 -15.24 3.35 9.52
C LEU A 113 -13.91 2.59 9.43
N ASN A 114 -13.33 2.22 10.57
CA ASN A 114 -12.13 1.38 10.61
C ASN A 114 -12.39 -0.02 10.07
N SER A 115 -13.53 -0.63 10.40
CA SER A 115 -13.94 -1.92 9.84
C SER A 115 -14.13 -1.84 8.33
N LEU A 116 -14.79 -0.80 7.82
CA LEU A 116 -14.95 -0.59 6.38
C LEU A 116 -13.61 -0.37 5.67
N PHE A 117 -12.72 0.41 6.28
CA PHE A 117 -11.38 0.65 5.75
C PHE A 117 -10.55 -0.63 5.66
N ASN A 118 -10.51 -1.41 6.75
CA ASN A 118 -9.76 -2.67 6.81
C ASN A 118 -10.37 -3.76 5.91
N PHE A 119 -11.70 -3.79 5.79
CA PHE A 119 -12.35 -4.66 4.82
C PHE A 119 -11.91 -4.30 3.41
N GLY A 120 -11.94 -3.01 3.08
CA GLY A 120 -11.55 -2.46 1.78
C GLY A 120 -10.16 -2.88 1.31
N THR A 121 -9.18 -2.99 2.21
CA THR A 121 -7.83 -3.46 1.85
C THR A 121 -7.77 -4.97 1.71
N MET A 122 -8.37 -5.72 2.66
CA MET A 122 -8.24 -7.17 2.74
C MET A 122 -8.87 -7.92 1.56
N TRP A 123 -10.03 -7.48 1.07
CA TRP A 123 -10.68 -8.16 -0.06
C TRP A 123 -9.92 -7.95 -1.37
N VAL A 124 -9.30 -6.78 -1.55
CA VAL A 124 -8.49 -6.45 -2.74
C VAL A 124 -7.25 -7.32 -2.78
N ASP A 125 -6.54 -7.48 -1.65
CA ASP A 125 -5.37 -8.35 -1.57
C ASP A 125 -5.72 -9.81 -1.89
N THR A 126 -6.83 -10.30 -1.33
CA THR A 126 -7.31 -11.66 -1.58
C THR A 126 -7.70 -11.85 -3.05
N ALA A 127 -8.39 -10.88 -3.64
CA ALA A 127 -8.77 -10.91 -5.05
C ALA A 127 -7.53 -10.87 -5.96
N ALA A 128 -6.54 -10.03 -5.65
CA ALA A 128 -5.32 -9.90 -6.43
C ALA A 128 -4.52 -11.22 -6.44
N LEU A 129 -4.32 -11.82 -5.27
CA LEU A 129 -3.63 -13.12 -5.15
C LEU A 129 -4.35 -14.24 -5.89
N LYS A 130 -5.69 -14.26 -5.81
CA LYS A 130 -6.48 -15.25 -6.55
C LYS A 130 -6.33 -15.06 -8.06
N THR A 131 -6.34 -13.83 -8.56
CA THR A 131 -6.17 -13.53 -9.98
C THR A 131 -4.78 -13.93 -10.49
N ILE A 132 -3.72 -13.58 -9.76
CA ILE A 132 -2.35 -14.01 -10.05
C ILE A 132 -2.27 -15.53 -10.09
N GLY A 133 -2.80 -16.21 -9.07
CA GLY A 133 -2.81 -17.66 -9.01
C GLY A 133 -3.60 -18.34 -10.14
N VAL A 134 -4.59 -17.67 -10.73
CA VAL A 134 -5.30 -18.17 -11.92
C VAL A 134 -4.47 -17.97 -13.18
N MET A 135 -3.79 -16.83 -13.32
CA MET A 135 -2.95 -16.50 -14.46
C MET A 135 -1.65 -17.33 -14.51
N ASP A 136 -1.11 -17.70 -13.36
CA ASP A 136 0.17 -18.42 -13.24
C ASP A 136 0.03 -19.96 -13.29
N ARG A 137 -1.17 -20.52 -13.53
CA ARG A 137 -1.41 -21.97 -13.42
C ARG A 137 -0.57 -22.84 -14.37
N ASP A 138 -0.02 -22.25 -15.42
CA ASP A 138 0.65 -22.98 -16.50
C ASP A 138 2.18 -22.85 -16.48
N LEU A 139 2.78 -22.26 -15.44
CA LEU A 139 4.24 -22.23 -15.28
C LEU A 139 4.75 -23.47 -14.54
N GLU A 140 5.39 -24.37 -15.28
CA GLU A 140 6.25 -25.41 -14.70
C GLU A 140 7.46 -24.77 -14.01
N LEU A 141 7.75 -25.27 -12.81
CA LEU A 141 8.79 -24.74 -11.92
C LEU A 141 10.10 -25.47 -12.21
N ASP A 142 11.10 -24.76 -12.76
CA ASP A 142 12.45 -25.30 -12.86
C ASP A 142 13.11 -25.31 -11.46
N GLU A 143 13.23 -26.49 -10.86
CA GLU A 143 13.83 -26.68 -9.53
C GLU A 143 15.33 -26.32 -9.47
N ASP A 144 16.02 -26.30 -10.61
CA ASP A 144 17.46 -26.01 -10.68
C ASP A 144 17.79 -24.53 -10.91
N TYR A 145 16.76 -23.67 -11.02
CA TYR A 145 16.92 -22.23 -11.27
C TYR A 145 17.87 -21.54 -10.27
N CYS A 146 17.76 -21.83 -8.97
CA CYS A 146 18.62 -21.19 -7.97
C CYS A 146 20.05 -21.73 -7.93
N LYS A 147 20.30 -22.97 -8.37
CA LYS A 147 21.65 -23.56 -8.28
C LYS A 147 22.59 -22.99 -9.34
N ARG A 148 22.07 -22.61 -10.52
CA ARG A 148 22.87 -21.97 -11.59
C ARG A 148 23.42 -20.61 -11.15
N TYR A 149 22.63 -19.81 -10.45
CA TYR A 149 23.06 -18.47 -10.01
C TYR A 149 23.96 -18.47 -8.76
N GLN A 150 23.89 -19.50 -7.91
CA GLN A 150 24.64 -19.53 -6.64
C GLN A 150 26.10 -19.98 -6.81
N ASN A 151 26.41 -20.72 -7.88
CA ASN A 151 27.76 -21.23 -8.15
C ASN A 151 28.66 -20.26 -8.96
N GLY A 152 28.14 -19.12 -9.42
CA GLY A 152 28.94 -18.06 -10.05
C GLY A 152 29.62 -18.45 -11.37
N THR A 153 29.25 -19.59 -11.98
CA THR A 153 29.85 -20.08 -13.23
C THR A 153 29.14 -19.57 -14.48
N ASP A 154 27.89 -19.13 -14.35
CA ASP A 154 27.09 -18.72 -15.50
C ASP A 154 26.97 -17.20 -15.55
N ILE A 155 27.69 -16.61 -16.50
CA ILE A 155 27.41 -15.26 -17.01
C ILE A 155 25.99 -15.32 -17.58
N TYR A 156 25.10 -14.41 -17.17
CA TYR A 156 23.75 -14.30 -17.71
C TYR A 156 23.80 -14.28 -19.25
N ASP A 157 23.43 -15.39 -19.88
CA ASP A 157 23.38 -15.49 -21.33
C ASP A 157 21.92 -15.25 -21.78
N PRO A 158 21.60 -14.09 -22.39
CA PRO A 158 20.23 -13.70 -22.75
C PRO A 158 19.61 -14.60 -23.84
N THR A 159 20.37 -15.56 -24.38
CA THR A 159 20.01 -16.52 -25.42
C THR A 159 19.43 -17.85 -24.92
N GLU A 160 19.81 -18.32 -23.72
CA GLU A 160 19.36 -19.65 -23.21
C GLU A 160 18.14 -19.57 -22.30
N THR A 161 18.00 -18.48 -21.55
CA THR A 161 16.75 -18.15 -20.84
C THR A 161 16.21 -16.87 -21.45
N PRO A 162 15.42 -16.97 -22.54
CA PRO A 162 14.76 -15.77 -23.01
C PRO A 162 13.97 -15.22 -21.83
N PHE A 163 14.07 -13.91 -21.59
CA PHE A 163 13.27 -13.19 -20.60
C PHE A 163 11.81 -13.20 -21.10
N THR A 164 11.22 -14.39 -21.16
CA THR A 164 9.90 -14.67 -21.70
C THR A 164 8.92 -14.57 -20.57
N GLY A 165 8.18 -13.46 -20.59
CA GLY A 165 6.92 -13.37 -19.88
C GLY A 165 6.83 -12.08 -19.10
N TRP A 166 5.94 -11.20 -19.56
CA TRP A 166 5.23 -10.33 -18.64
C TRP A 166 4.55 -11.23 -17.60
N ASP A 167 5.16 -11.34 -16.42
CA ASP A 167 4.58 -11.99 -15.25
C ASP A 167 3.18 -11.40 -14.99
N SER A 168 2.23 -12.25 -14.59
CA SER A 168 0.87 -11.84 -14.22
C SER A 168 0.89 -10.73 -13.16
N PHE A 169 1.93 -10.71 -12.32
CA PHE A 169 2.22 -9.62 -11.39
C PHE A 169 2.28 -8.24 -12.08
N TYR A 170 2.97 -8.11 -13.22
CA TYR A 170 3.10 -6.81 -13.91
C TYR A 170 1.79 -6.35 -14.54
N TYR A 171 1.01 -7.29 -15.10
CA TYR A 171 -0.33 -6.97 -15.60
C TYR A 171 -1.23 -6.43 -14.47
N MET A 172 -1.15 -7.03 -13.29
CA MET A 172 -1.89 -6.58 -12.11
C MET A 172 -1.42 -5.22 -11.60
N CYS A 173 -0.10 -4.96 -11.63
CA CYS A 173 0.44 -3.63 -11.32
C CYS A 173 -0.10 -2.57 -12.29
N MET A 174 -0.03 -2.82 -13.61
CA MET A 174 -0.54 -1.89 -14.62
C MET A 174 -2.03 -1.63 -14.48
N PHE A 175 -2.83 -2.68 -14.27
CA PHE A 175 -4.26 -2.55 -14.01
C PHE A 175 -4.52 -1.69 -12.77
N SER A 176 -3.79 -1.92 -11.68
CA SER A 176 -3.95 -1.17 -10.43
C SER A 176 -3.59 0.30 -10.57
N ILE A 177 -2.57 0.62 -11.38
CA ILE A 177 -2.18 2.00 -11.69
C ILE A 177 -3.30 2.71 -12.44
N VAL A 178 -3.84 2.08 -13.49
CA VAL A 178 -4.90 2.66 -14.29
C VAL A 178 -6.16 2.86 -13.45
N ALA A 179 -6.58 1.82 -12.72
CA ALA A 179 -7.76 1.88 -11.85
C ALA A 179 -7.60 2.94 -10.74
N GLY A 180 -6.45 2.99 -10.06
CA GLY A 180 -6.15 3.98 -9.03
C GLY A 180 -6.09 5.41 -9.58
N SER A 181 -5.52 5.61 -10.77
CA SER A 181 -5.47 6.92 -11.42
C SER A 181 -6.88 7.42 -11.79
N ILE A 182 -7.72 6.54 -12.35
CA ILE A 182 -9.12 6.85 -12.66
C ILE A 182 -9.88 7.20 -11.38
N TRP A 183 -9.74 6.38 -10.35
CA TRP A 183 -10.39 6.61 -9.06
C TRP A 183 -9.97 7.96 -8.47
N TYR A 184 -8.68 8.26 -8.47
CA TYR A 184 -8.15 9.54 -7.99
C TYR A 184 -8.78 10.71 -8.74
N ALA A 185 -8.80 10.68 -10.07
CA ALA A 185 -9.37 11.75 -10.89
C ALA A 185 -10.87 11.96 -10.63
N VAL A 186 -11.64 10.86 -10.51
CA VAL A 186 -13.09 10.90 -10.28
C VAL A 186 -13.43 11.45 -8.89
N PHE A 187 -12.72 10.98 -7.86
CA PHE A 187 -13.05 11.32 -6.47
C PHE A 187 -12.31 12.56 -5.94
N PHE A 188 -11.31 13.09 -6.66
CA PHE A 188 -10.54 14.28 -6.24
C PHE A 188 -11.44 15.44 -5.79
N LYS A 189 -12.43 15.79 -6.62
CA LYS A 189 -13.34 16.91 -6.33
C LYS A 189 -14.23 16.61 -5.13
N LYS A 190 -14.73 15.37 -5.02
CA LYS A 190 -15.60 14.94 -3.91
C LYS A 190 -14.84 14.94 -2.59
N ILE A 191 -13.62 14.41 -2.55
CA ILE A 191 -12.75 14.44 -1.37
C ILE A 191 -12.47 15.88 -0.95
N LYS A 192 -12.17 16.78 -1.91
CA LYS A 192 -11.97 18.20 -1.61
C LYS A 192 -13.23 18.89 -1.07
N GLN A 193 -14.43 18.46 -1.51
CA GLN A 193 -15.70 18.95 -0.97
C GLN A 193 -15.95 18.43 0.45
N LEU A 194 -15.69 17.15 0.72
CA LEU A 194 -15.84 16.54 2.04
C LEU A 194 -14.98 17.24 3.11
N GLN A 195 -13.74 17.62 2.77
CA GLN A 195 -12.88 18.37 3.69
C GLN A 195 -13.41 19.79 4.02
N LYS A 196 -14.21 20.38 3.12
CA LYS A 196 -14.79 21.72 3.31
C LYS A 196 -16.13 21.70 4.02
N THR A 197 -16.73 20.52 4.15
CA THR A 197 -18.05 20.36 4.74
C THR A 197 -17.92 20.57 6.26
N PRO A 198 -18.74 21.43 6.88
CA PRO A 198 -18.69 21.70 8.30
C PRO A 198 -19.04 20.43 9.10
N VAL A 199 -18.46 20.28 10.30
CA VAL A 199 -18.59 19.06 11.11
C VAL A 199 -20.04 18.81 11.52
N GLU A 200 -20.80 19.88 11.66
CA GLU A 200 -22.21 19.90 12.07
C GLU A 200 -23.11 19.12 11.10
N GLU A 201 -22.74 19.03 9.83
CA GLU A 201 -23.49 18.23 8.83
C GLU A 201 -23.22 16.72 8.96
N PHE A 202 -22.08 16.32 9.52
CA PHE A 202 -21.75 14.91 9.75
C PHE A 202 -22.28 14.38 11.09
N ARG A 203 -22.57 15.28 12.04
CA ARG A 203 -22.98 14.94 13.40
C ARG A 203 -24.50 14.92 13.53
N LEU A 204 -25.00 14.09 14.44
CA LEU A 204 -26.43 14.04 14.71
C LEU A 204 -26.83 15.35 15.42
N THR A 205 -27.69 16.12 14.79
CA THR A 205 -28.25 17.33 15.40
C THR A 205 -29.11 16.90 16.58
N LYS A 206 -28.72 17.24 17.82
CA LYS A 206 -29.54 16.98 19.01
C LYS A 206 -30.89 17.68 18.84
N ASN A 207 -31.93 16.91 18.55
CA ASN A 207 -33.29 17.41 18.48
C ASN A 207 -33.77 17.68 19.92
N LYS A 208 -33.58 18.92 20.39
CA LYS A 208 -33.92 19.35 21.77
C LYS A 208 -35.37 19.06 22.15
N LYS A 209 -36.28 18.94 21.18
CA LYS A 209 -37.71 18.67 21.42
C LYS A 209 -37.98 17.31 22.09
N LEU A 210 -37.18 16.28 21.84
CA LEU A 210 -37.40 14.95 22.43
C LEU A 210 -36.92 14.84 23.89
N LEU A 211 -36.06 15.76 24.35
CA LEU A 211 -35.56 15.79 25.73
C LEU A 211 -36.44 16.63 26.68
N THR A 212 -37.50 17.24 26.16
CA THR A 212 -38.43 18.06 26.96
C THR A 212 -39.72 17.33 27.32
N ASP A 213 -40.00 16.19 26.70
CA ASP A 213 -41.16 15.34 27.01
C ASP A 213 -40.88 14.31 28.13
N GLU A 214 -39.67 14.33 28.69
CA GLU A 214 -39.22 13.41 29.76
C GLU A 214 -39.06 14.13 31.13
N LYS A 215 -39.76 15.24 31.35
CA LYS A 215 -39.80 15.96 32.64
C LYS A 215 -41.20 16.07 33.21
#